data_AF-A0A5J9UA32-F1
#
_entry.id   AF-A0A5J9UA32-F1
#
_cell.length_a   1.000
_cell.length_b   1.000
_cell.length_c   1.000
_cell.angle_alpha   90.00
_cell.angle_beta   90.00
_cell.angle_gamma   90.00
#
_symmetry.space_group_name_H-M   'P 1'
#
loop_
_entity.id
_entity.type
_entity.pdbx_description
1 polymer ?
#
loop_
_entity_poly.entity_id
_entity_poly.type
_entity_poly.pdbx_seq_one_letter_code
_entity_poly.pdbx_strand_id
1 'polypeptide(L)'
;MERVPPSLPDDIIAEILSRVPYKSLCRFKCVSRPWLALCSDPSVRRKCPQTRSGFFFDSTGFLQFVNVSGRGPPMVDPSLSFLPAGSRDLIISDCCNGLLLCKRKSAQHEKC
;
A
#
# COMPACT_ATOMS: atom_id res chain seq x y z
N MET A 1 -28.01 -26.05 -32.19
CA MET A 1 -28.17 -25.10 -31.07
C MET A 1 -26.91 -25.15 -30.25
N GLU A 2 -26.01 -24.19 -30.44
CA GLU A 2 -24.81 -24.05 -29.64
C GLU A 2 -25.23 -23.57 -28.24
N ARG A 3 -24.94 -24.37 -27.20
CA ARG A 3 -25.23 -23.97 -25.82
C ARG A 3 -24.21 -22.93 -25.41
N VAL A 4 -24.64 -21.66 -25.35
CA VAL A 4 -23.87 -20.62 -24.67
C VAL A 4 -23.77 -21.05 -23.19
N PRO A 5 -22.57 -21.27 -22.64
CA PRO A 5 -22.43 -21.61 -21.24
C PRO A 5 -23.00 -20.45 -20.40
N PRO A 6 -23.66 -20.74 -19.26
CA PRO A 6 -24.17 -19.69 -18.39
C PRO A 6 -22.99 -18.81 -17.95
N SER A 7 -22.91 -17.59 -18.49
CA SER A 7 -21.93 -16.60 -18.07
C SER A 7 -22.46 -15.88 -16.85
N LEU A 8 -21.60 -15.74 -15.84
CA LEU A 8 -21.94 -14.96 -14.65
C LEU A 8 -22.12 -13.49 -15.05
N PRO A 9 -23.17 -12.79 -14.57
CA PRO A 9 -23.35 -11.37 -14.83
C PRO A 9 -22.19 -10.51 -14.33
N ASP A 10 -21.87 -9.45 -15.07
CA ASP A 10 -20.73 -8.56 -14.78
C ASP A 10 -20.82 -7.88 -13.41
N ASP A 11 -22.03 -7.60 -12.92
CA ASP A 11 -22.29 -7.03 -11.60
C ASP A 11 -21.88 -7.97 -10.47
N ILE A 12 -22.14 -9.27 -10.62
CA ILE A 12 -21.71 -10.28 -9.65
C ILE A 12 -20.19 -10.48 -9.71
N ILE A 13 -19.60 -10.47 -10.90
CA ILE A 13 -18.13 -10.51 -11.05
C ILE A 13 -17.51 -9.28 -10.37
N ALA A 14 -18.06 -8.09 -10.59
CA ALA A 14 -17.62 -6.86 -9.95
C ALA A 14 -17.71 -6.94 -8.40
N GLU A 15 -18.77 -7.56 -7.87
CA GLU A 15 -18.89 -7.79 -6.43
C GLU A 15 -17.80 -8.73 -5.91
N ILE A 16 -17.52 -9.83 -6.61
CA ILE A 16 -16.44 -10.76 -6.25
C ILE A 16 -15.07 -10.06 -6.29
N LEU A 17 -14.80 -9.32 -7.37
CA LEU A 17 -13.57 -8.55 -7.56
C LEU A 17 -13.39 -7.48 -6.46
N SER A 18 -14.48 -6.91 -5.95
CA SER A 18 -14.40 -5.94 -4.86
C SER A 18 -13.91 -6.53 -3.54
N ARG A 19 -14.05 -7.85 -3.34
CA ARG A 19 -13.66 -8.54 -2.11
C ARG A 19 -12.21 -9.03 -2.09
N VAL A 20 -11.52 -9.03 -3.23
CA VAL A 20 -10.12 -9.47 -3.30
C VAL A 20 -9.15 -8.33 -2.93
N PRO A 21 -7.95 -8.65 -2.40
CA PRO A 21 -6.92 -7.64 -2.16
C PRO A 21 -6.55 -6.86 -3.42
N TYR A 22 -6.30 -5.56 -3.29
CA TYR A 22 -6.00 -4.67 -4.42
C TYR A 22 -4.82 -5.16 -5.30
N LYS A 23 -3.81 -5.78 -4.70
CA LYS A 23 -2.67 -6.37 -5.46
C LYS A 23 -3.13 -7.47 -6.42
N SER A 24 -4.06 -8.32 -6.00
CA SER A 24 -4.63 -9.37 -6.85
C SER A 24 -5.48 -8.77 -7.97
N LEU A 25 -6.31 -7.76 -7.64
CA LEU A 25 -7.11 -7.02 -8.62
C LEU A 25 -6.23 -6.42 -9.74
N CYS A 26 -5.06 -5.86 -9.39
CA CYS A 26 -4.13 -5.34 -10.39
C CYS A 26 -3.62 -6.42 -11.36
N ARG A 27 -3.38 -7.64 -10.89
CA ARG A 27 -2.93 -8.76 -11.73
C ARG A 27 -4.03 -9.27 -12.65
N PHE A 28 -5.28 -9.22 -12.19
CA PHE A 28 -6.45 -9.68 -12.95
C PHE A 28 -6.75 -8.88 -14.22
N LYS A 29 -6.20 -7.66 -14.34
CA LYS A 29 -6.24 -6.85 -15.56
C LYS A 29 -5.65 -7.56 -16.79
N CYS A 30 -4.78 -8.54 -16.58
CA CYS A 30 -4.12 -9.27 -17.67
C CYS A 30 -4.89 -10.52 -18.13
N VAL A 31 -6.03 -10.86 -17.50
CA VAL A 31 -6.78 -12.09 -17.81
C VAL A 31 -7.50 -11.98 -19.15
N SER A 32 -8.23 -10.88 -19.36
CA SER A 32 -8.99 -10.63 -20.59
C SER A 32 -9.42 -9.16 -20.68
N ARG A 33 -9.93 -8.74 -21.84
CA ARG A 33 -10.48 -7.38 -22.03
C ARG A 33 -11.65 -7.05 -21.10
N PRO A 34 -12.65 -7.93 -20.89
CA PRO A 34 -13.73 -7.69 -19.92
C PRO A 34 -13.20 -7.52 -18.49
N TRP A 35 -12.27 -8.37 -18.07
CA TRP A 35 -11.65 -8.26 -16.74
C TRP A 35 -10.85 -6.97 -16.57
N LEU A 36 -10.12 -6.53 -17.61
CA LEU A 36 -9.46 -5.23 -17.61
C LEU A 36 -10.45 -4.08 -17.39
N ALA A 37 -11.61 -4.10 -18.06
CA ALA A 37 -12.65 -3.10 -17.90
C ALA A 37 -13.19 -3.08 -16.46
N LEU A 38 -13.59 -4.25 -15.94
CA LEU A 38 -14.13 -4.39 -14.58
C LEU A 38 -13.12 -4.00 -13.50
N CYS A 39 -11.86 -4.45 -13.61
CA CYS A 39 -10.81 -4.10 -12.64
C CYS A 39 -10.39 -2.62 -12.72
N SER A 40 -10.67 -1.93 -13.82
CA SER A 40 -10.39 -0.51 -13.99
C SER A 40 -11.57 0.38 -13.55
N ASP A 41 -12.75 -0.20 -13.38
CA ASP A 41 -13.96 0.49 -12.94
C ASP A 41 -13.77 1.16 -11.56
N PRO A 42 -14.02 2.48 -11.43
CA PRO A 42 -13.89 3.19 -10.15
C PRO A 42 -14.77 2.65 -9.03
N SER A 43 -15.95 2.10 -9.34
CA SER A 43 -16.88 1.52 -8.36
C SER A 43 -16.33 0.24 -7.74
N VAL A 44 -15.65 -0.61 -8.53
CA VAL A 44 -14.93 -1.80 -8.02
C VAL A 44 -13.74 -1.36 -7.18
N ARG A 45 -12.90 -0.45 -7.70
CA ARG A 45 -11.68 0.03 -7.02
C ARG A 45 -11.95 0.74 -5.69
N ARG A 46 -13.10 1.41 -5.54
CA ARG A 46 -13.53 2.07 -4.29
C ARG A 46 -14.01 1.08 -3.23
N LYS A 47 -14.63 -0.03 -3.65
CA LYS A 47 -15.09 -1.08 -2.74
C LYS A 47 -13.94 -2.00 -2.30
N CYS A 48 -12.87 -2.08 -3.08
CA CYS A 48 -11.71 -2.87 -2.70
C CYS A 48 -11.06 -2.35 -1.40
N PRO A 49 -10.72 -3.24 -0.46
CA PRO A 49 -9.89 -2.89 0.68
C PRO A 49 -8.50 -2.49 0.17
N GLN A 50 -8.29 -1.18 0.00
CA GLN A 50 -6.98 -0.64 -0.35
C GLN A 50 -6.10 -0.73 0.88
N THR A 51 -5.06 -1.58 0.83
CA THR A 51 -3.96 -1.60 1.80
C THR A 51 -3.04 -0.39 1.57
N ARG A 52 -3.58 0.80 1.81
CA ARG A 52 -2.80 2.04 1.86
C ARG A 52 -2.89 2.59 3.28
N SER A 53 -2.00 2.11 4.15
CA SER A 53 -1.98 2.53 5.54
C SER A 53 -1.50 3.98 5.70
N GLY A 54 -0.55 4.44 4.88
CA GLY A 54 -0.01 5.80 4.98
C GLY A 54 1.34 5.99 4.31
N PHE A 55 1.96 7.14 4.58
CA PHE A 55 3.31 7.51 4.12
C PHE A 55 4.16 7.96 5.31
N PHE A 56 5.47 7.68 5.24
CA PHE A 56 6.45 8.24 6.17
C PHE A 56 7.11 9.48 5.56
N PHE A 57 7.40 10.48 6.38
CA PHE A 57 8.20 11.64 5.98
C PHE A 57 9.04 12.13 7.17
N ASP A 58 10.12 12.86 6.88
CA ASP A 58 10.97 13.51 7.88
C ASP A 58 10.86 15.02 7.66
N SER A 59 10.33 15.75 8.65
CA SER A 59 10.12 17.20 8.55
C SER A 59 11.08 18.03 9.39
N THR A 60 11.77 17.44 10.38
CA THR A 60 12.61 18.18 11.35
C THR A 60 13.59 17.25 12.09
N GLY A 61 14.05 16.15 11.50
CA GLY A 61 14.84 15.12 12.19
C GLY A 61 13.99 14.16 13.04
N PHE A 62 12.67 14.20 12.84
CA PHE A 62 11.71 13.28 13.43
C PHE A 62 10.90 12.64 12.33
N LEU A 63 10.89 11.32 12.32
CA LEU A 63 10.04 10.57 11.42
C LEU A 63 8.57 10.75 11.82
N GLN A 64 7.72 10.98 10.83
CA GLN A 64 6.28 11.12 10.99
C GLN A 64 5.56 10.16 10.03
N PHE A 65 4.36 9.70 10.42
CA PHE A 65 3.51 8.85 9.58
C PHE A 65 2.15 9.51 9.37
N VAL A 66 1.74 9.64 8.10
CA VAL A 66 0.43 10.19 7.71
C VAL A 66 -0.42 9.08 7.15
N ASN A 67 -1.60 8.87 7.74
CA ASN A 67 -2.58 7.95 7.18
C ASN A 67 -3.05 8.45 5.81
N VAL A 68 -3.21 7.56 4.82
CA VAL A 68 -3.75 7.96 3.50
C VAL A 68 -5.17 8.51 3.62
N SER A 69 -5.93 8.06 4.62
CA SER A 69 -7.27 8.58 4.92
C SER A 69 -7.28 10.03 5.40
N GLY A 70 -6.13 10.56 5.86
CA GLY A 70 -6.02 11.87 6.50
C GLY A 70 -6.81 12.00 7.81
N ARG A 71 -7.30 10.89 8.36
CA ARG A 71 -8.16 10.87 9.56
C ARG A 71 -7.58 9.94 10.62
N GLY A 72 -7.84 10.29 11.88
CA GLY A 72 -7.51 9.48 13.05
C GLY A 72 -6.03 9.53 13.44
N PRO A 73 -5.66 8.89 14.57
CA PRO A 73 -4.27 8.78 14.99
C PRO A 73 -3.43 7.95 14.00
N PRO A 74 -2.11 8.15 13.96
CA PRO A 74 -1.22 7.38 13.09
C PRO A 74 -1.41 5.87 13.32
N MET A 75 -1.65 5.11 12.26
CA MET A 75 -1.81 3.65 12.39
C MET A 75 -0.49 2.94 12.75
N VAL A 76 0.64 3.59 12.49
CA VAL A 76 1.98 3.09 12.79
C VAL A 76 2.67 4.12 13.66
N ASP A 77 3.30 3.67 14.76
CA ASP A 77 4.15 4.51 15.58
C ASP A 77 5.39 4.93 14.76
N PRO A 78 5.53 6.23 14.43
CA PRO A 78 6.63 6.69 13.60
C PRO A 78 7.94 6.78 14.38
N SER A 79 7.94 6.61 15.72
CA SER A 79 9.16 6.60 16.52
C SER A 79 10.07 5.40 16.21
N LEU A 80 9.50 4.33 15.62
CA LEU A 80 10.16 3.04 15.37
C LEU A 80 10.95 2.54 16.59
N SER A 81 10.36 2.70 17.79
CA SER A 81 10.97 2.36 19.09
C SER A 81 11.40 0.89 19.23
N PHE A 82 10.88 0.02 18.36
CA PHE A 82 11.31 -1.38 18.24
C PHE A 82 12.71 -1.55 17.63
N LEU A 83 13.26 -0.51 16.98
CA LEU A 83 14.59 -0.55 16.38
C LEU A 83 15.67 -0.24 17.43
N PRO A 84 16.79 -0.97 17.42
CA PRO A 84 17.83 -0.87 18.46
C PRO A 84 18.59 0.47 18.49
N ALA A 85 18.39 1.36 17.52
CA ALA A 85 19.10 2.64 17.41
C ALA A 85 18.22 3.88 17.69
N GLY A 86 16.90 3.69 17.92
CA GLY A 86 15.95 4.82 17.96
C GLY A 86 15.83 5.55 16.61
N SER A 87 14.83 6.43 16.47
CA SER A 87 14.55 7.13 15.20
C SER A 87 15.56 8.23 14.83
N ARG A 88 16.25 8.83 15.81
CA ARG A 88 17.11 10.01 15.57
C ARG A 88 18.36 9.71 14.72
N ASP A 89 18.83 8.48 14.80
CA ASP A 89 20.04 8.01 14.12
C ASP A 89 19.73 7.30 12.79
N LEU A 90 18.46 7.19 12.42
CA LEU A 90 18.02 6.52 11.20
C LEU A 90 17.65 7.53 10.11
N ILE A 91 18.12 7.27 8.90
CA ILE A 91 17.74 7.97 7.68
C ILE A 91 16.97 6.98 6.81
N ILE A 92 15.75 7.33 6.41
CA ILE A 92 15.02 6.54 5.41
C ILE A 92 15.57 6.87 4.03
N SER A 93 16.14 5.86 3.38
CA SER A 93 16.71 5.98 2.04
C SER A 93 15.72 5.60 0.95
N ASP A 94 14.80 4.67 1.22
CA ASP A 94 13.81 4.18 0.23
C ASP A 94 12.63 3.47 0.94
N CYS A 95 11.53 3.25 0.22
CA CYS A 95 10.37 2.50 0.70
C CYS A 95 9.73 1.63 -0.38
N CYS A 96 9.32 0.41 -0.03
CA CYS A 96 8.64 -0.49 -0.95
C CYS A 96 7.70 -1.46 -0.22
N ASN A 97 6.43 -1.53 -0.63
CA ASN A 97 5.45 -2.49 -0.11
C ASN A 97 5.28 -2.47 1.43
N GLY A 98 5.47 -1.32 2.08
CA GLY A 98 5.41 -1.20 3.54
C GLY A 98 6.72 -1.53 4.27
N LEU A 99 7.79 -1.82 3.52
CA LEU A 99 9.15 -1.93 4.04
C LEU A 99 9.87 -0.59 3.87
N LEU A 100 10.70 -0.25 4.85
CA LEU A 100 11.53 0.96 4.86
C LEU A 100 13.01 0.55 4.82
N LEU A 101 13.73 1.06 3.83
CA LEU A 101 15.18 0.95 3.78
C LEU A 101 15.78 2.06 4.65
N CYS A 102 16.36 1.68 5.79
CA CYS A 102 16.94 2.61 6.74
C CYS A 102 18.47 2.53 6.72
N LYS A 103 19.14 3.68 6.81
CA LYS A 103 20.59 3.80 6.99
C LYS A 103 20.86 4.45 8.33
N ARG A 104 21.88 3.99 9.05
CA ARG A 104 22.30 4.67 10.29
C ARG A 104 23.20 5.85 9.95
N LYS A 105 23.00 6.99 10.60
CA LYS A 105 23.99 8.08 10.61
C LYS A 105 25.27 7.51 11.22
N SER A 106 26.34 7.47 10.45
CA SER A 106 27.66 7.17 10.99
C SER A 106 28.01 8.30 11.95
N ALA A 107 28.27 8.00 13.22
CA ALA A 107 28.99 8.93 14.07
C ALA A 107 30.32 9.18 13.36
N GLN A 108 30.55 10.41 12.89
CA GLN A 108 31.90 10.78 12.50
C GLN A 108 32.72 10.66 13.77
N HIS A 109 33.65 9.70 13.76
CA HIS A 109 34.72 9.65 14.73
C HIS A 109 35.50 10.95 14.54
N GLU A 110 35.27 11.89 15.45
CA GLU A 110 36.08 13.09 15.62
C GLU A 110 37.51 12.63 15.87
N LYS A 111 38.29 12.50 14.79
CA LYS A 111 39.73 12.39 14.90
C LYS A 111 40.26 13.80 15.05
N CYS A 112 40.65 14.15 16.28
CA CYS A 112 41.69 15.14 16.54
C CYS A 112 42.95 14.83 15.73
#